data_AF-A0A498QFD7-F1
#
_entry.id   AF-A0A498QFD7-F1
#
_cell.length_a   1.000
_cell.length_b   1.000
_cell.length_c   1.000
_cell.angle_alpha   90.00
_cell.angle_beta   90.00
_cell.angle_gamma   90.00
#
_symmetry.space_group_name_H-M   'P 1'
#
loop_
_entity.id
_entity.type
_entity.pdbx_description
1 polymer ?
#
loop_
_entity_poly.entity_id
_entity_poly.type
_entity_poly.pdbx_seq_one_letter_code
_entity_poly.pdbx_strand_id
1 'polypeptide(L)'
;MRAMGIVASAILVAATMIGGSSTAPPARASTDGLAINGTYRATSVGEWAKTNQSFHDEPTVSSTWTLTSSCTTAQDCTGHVTSDQGWSAPLYMHDGVMWTVKHEVPNWETCPDGTSFTGVQTFTFYPAGPDGTVQAGSSTYAGKDQTVGPSGACGVNKWLVVMMPFRLDKI
;
A
#
# COMPACT_ATOMS: atom_id res chain seq x y z
N MET A 1 -71.72 22.43 60.47
CA MET A 1 -72.34 21.87 59.26
C MET A 1 -71.60 22.39 58.03
N ARG A 2 -71.33 21.50 57.06
CA ARG A 2 -70.71 21.71 55.72
C ARG A 2 -69.18 21.83 55.74
N ALA A 3 -68.38 20.81 55.45
CA ALA A 3 -68.26 19.93 54.26
C ALA A 3 -67.60 20.60 53.03
N MET A 4 -66.38 20.12 52.76
CA MET A 4 -65.71 19.85 51.48
C MET A 4 -65.44 20.96 50.46
N GLY A 5 -64.18 21.02 50.02
CA GLY A 5 -63.77 21.66 48.77
C GLY A 5 -62.26 21.57 48.54
N ILE A 6 -61.74 20.36 48.29
CA ILE A 6 -60.38 20.16 47.75
C ILE A 6 -60.40 20.67 46.31
N VAL A 7 -59.60 21.68 45.98
CA VAL A 7 -59.28 22.05 44.60
C VAL A 7 -57.82 21.67 44.37
N ALA A 8 -57.63 20.56 43.66
CA ALA A 8 -56.32 20.06 43.28
C ALA A 8 -55.73 20.94 42.17
N SER A 9 -54.52 21.45 42.42
CA SER A 9 -53.71 22.22 41.48
C SER A 9 -53.31 21.40 40.27
N ALA A 10 -53.64 21.87 39.07
CA ALA A 10 -53.10 21.33 37.82
C ALA A 10 -51.76 22.03 37.51
N ILE A 11 -50.63 21.36 37.78
CA ILE A 11 -49.31 21.80 37.31
C ILE A 11 -49.12 21.21 35.91
N LEU A 12 -49.15 22.05 34.88
CA LEU A 12 -48.74 21.72 33.52
C LEU A 12 -47.22 21.59 33.47
N VAL A 13 -46.71 20.37 33.38
CA VAL A 13 -45.31 20.11 33.00
C VAL A 13 -45.27 19.98 31.48
N ALA A 14 -44.89 21.06 30.78
CA ALA A 14 -44.56 20.99 29.36
C ALA A 14 -43.12 20.51 29.21
N ALA A 15 -42.93 19.21 28.94
CA ALA A 15 -41.64 18.66 28.54
C ALA A 15 -41.37 19.02 27.08
N THR A 16 -40.64 20.11 26.83
CA THR A 16 -40.10 20.41 25.50
C THR A 16 -38.92 19.47 25.22
N MET A 17 -39.21 18.29 24.66
CA MET A 17 -38.22 17.44 24.00
C MET A 17 -37.87 18.09 22.66
N ILE A 18 -36.86 18.95 22.61
CA ILE A 18 -36.23 19.33 21.34
C ILE A 18 -35.35 18.14 20.92
N GLY A 19 -36.00 17.14 20.35
CA GLY A 19 -35.34 16.04 19.64
C GLY A 19 -34.75 16.57 18.35
N GLY A 20 -33.57 17.17 18.43
CA GLY A 20 -32.74 17.46 17.26
C GLY A 20 -32.18 16.16 16.70
N SER A 21 -32.98 15.41 15.94
CA SER A 21 -32.48 14.30 15.12
C SER A 21 -31.72 14.87 13.93
N SER A 22 -30.54 15.44 14.18
CA SER A 22 -29.58 15.64 13.10
C SER A 22 -29.13 14.26 12.64
N THR A 23 -29.61 13.82 11.49
CA THR A 23 -29.00 12.69 10.79
C THR A 23 -27.53 13.04 10.60
N ALA A 24 -26.63 12.29 11.23
CA ALA A 24 -25.21 12.46 10.99
C ALA A 24 -24.98 12.34 9.47
N PRO A 25 -24.24 13.25 8.83
CA PRO A 25 -23.93 13.10 7.42
C PRO A 25 -23.26 11.74 7.20
N PRO A 26 -23.57 11.04 6.11
CA PRO A 26 -22.95 9.75 5.83
C PRO A 26 -21.44 9.93 5.76
N ALA A 27 -20.70 9.25 6.64
CA ALA A 27 -19.25 9.21 6.58
C ALA A 27 -18.85 8.52 5.27
N ARG A 28 -18.11 9.22 4.41
CA ARG A 28 -17.48 8.65 3.22
C ARG A 28 -15.97 8.65 3.43
N ALA A 29 -15.33 7.55 3.04
CA ALA A 29 -13.88 7.54 2.95
C ALA A 29 -13.45 8.44 1.78
N SER A 30 -12.57 9.41 2.03
CA SER A 30 -12.04 10.26 0.97
C SER A 30 -11.00 9.49 0.14
N THR A 31 -11.01 9.72 -1.16
CA THR A 31 -9.96 9.26 -2.08
C THR A 31 -8.88 10.31 -2.30
N ASP A 32 -9.03 11.51 -1.71
CA ASP A 32 -8.11 12.62 -1.87
C ASP A 32 -6.74 12.27 -1.28
N GLY A 33 -5.69 12.49 -2.08
CA GLY A 33 -4.31 12.25 -1.65
C GLY A 33 -3.88 10.77 -1.59
N LEU A 34 -4.74 9.83 -1.98
CA LEU A 34 -4.35 8.41 -2.09
C LEU A 34 -3.53 8.13 -3.34
N ALA A 35 -3.87 8.75 -4.48
CA ALA A 35 -3.15 8.57 -5.74
C ALA A 35 -1.72 9.12 -5.65
N ILE A 36 -0.74 8.32 -6.09
CA ILE A 36 0.70 8.57 -5.92
C ILE A 36 1.37 9.08 -7.21
N ASN A 37 0.76 10.09 -7.83
CA ASN A 37 1.24 10.65 -9.10
C ASN A 37 2.55 11.45 -8.92
N GLY A 38 3.53 11.19 -9.80
CA GLY A 38 4.77 11.97 -9.87
C GLY A 38 5.99 11.17 -10.28
N THR A 39 7.16 11.77 -10.05
CA THR A 39 8.46 11.15 -10.27
C THR A 39 9.08 10.76 -8.94
N TYR A 40 9.67 9.58 -8.88
CA TYR A 40 10.17 8.99 -7.64
C TYR A 40 11.52 8.34 -7.88
N ARG A 41 12.36 8.34 -6.84
CA ARG A 41 13.58 7.52 -6.76
C ARG A 41 13.24 6.21 -6.08
N ALA A 42 13.31 5.12 -6.84
CA ALA A 42 13.16 3.77 -6.34
C ALA A 42 14.54 3.21 -5.97
N THR A 43 14.67 2.63 -4.78
CA THR A 43 15.93 2.07 -4.27
C THR A 43 15.68 0.73 -3.60
N SER A 44 16.26 -0.32 -4.17
CA SER A 44 16.33 -1.66 -3.56
C SER A 44 17.68 -1.80 -2.87
N VAL A 45 17.65 -1.96 -1.54
CA VAL A 45 18.84 -1.94 -0.69
C VAL A 45 19.43 -3.35 -0.61
N GLY A 46 20.54 -3.57 -1.30
CA GLY A 46 21.13 -4.90 -1.43
C GLY A 46 21.93 -5.38 -0.21
N GLU A 47 22.41 -4.46 0.63
CA GLU A 47 23.19 -4.77 1.87
C GLU A 47 22.40 -5.57 2.92
N TRP A 48 21.07 -5.64 2.78
CA TRP A 48 20.18 -6.36 3.68
C TRP A 48 19.34 -7.39 2.93
N ALA A 49 19.83 -7.82 1.76
CA ALA A 49 19.11 -8.77 0.94
C ALA A 49 19.09 -10.16 1.59
N LYS A 50 18.13 -10.96 1.13
CA LYS A 50 17.98 -12.35 1.52
C LYS A 50 17.79 -13.20 0.28
N THR A 51 18.60 -14.25 0.18
CA THR A 51 18.40 -15.33 -0.78
C THR A 51 17.85 -16.53 -0.04
N ASN A 52 16.62 -16.92 -0.38
CA ASN A 52 15.91 -18.02 0.28
C ASN A 52 15.89 -17.91 1.82
N GLN A 53 15.60 -16.70 2.32
CA GLN A 53 15.55 -16.33 3.75
C GLN A 53 16.90 -16.24 4.48
N SER A 54 18.01 -16.61 3.84
CA SER A 54 19.35 -16.36 4.38
C SER A 54 19.84 -14.99 3.95
N PHE A 55 20.40 -14.22 4.88
CA PHE A 55 21.04 -12.95 4.54
C PHE A 55 22.22 -13.17 3.59
N HIS A 56 22.30 -12.30 2.59
CA HIS A 56 23.37 -12.25 1.60
C HIS A 56 23.36 -10.85 0.98
N ASP A 57 24.52 -10.28 0.71
CA ASP A 57 24.58 -8.95 0.09
C ASP A 57 24.31 -9.07 -1.41
N GLU A 58 23.39 -8.24 -1.90
CA GLU A 58 23.18 -7.99 -3.32
C GLU A 58 23.66 -6.57 -3.69
N PRO A 59 23.86 -6.26 -4.98
CA PRO A 59 24.05 -4.89 -5.40
C PRO A 59 22.82 -4.02 -5.08
N THR A 60 23.03 -2.85 -4.48
CA THR A 60 21.95 -1.86 -4.34
C THR A 60 21.57 -1.33 -5.72
N VAL A 61 20.28 -1.39 -6.04
CA VAL A 61 19.73 -0.94 -7.32
C VAL A 61 18.94 0.34 -7.10
N SER A 62 19.25 1.39 -7.86
CA SER A 62 18.46 2.63 -7.87
C SER A 62 17.97 2.94 -9.29
N SER A 63 16.73 3.42 -9.38
CA SER A 63 16.08 3.82 -10.64
C SER A 63 15.14 5.00 -10.41
N THR A 64 14.78 5.67 -11.49
CA THR A 64 13.79 6.75 -11.50
C THR A 64 12.49 6.23 -12.07
N TRP A 65 11.42 6.33 -11.29
CA TRP A 65 10.09 5.89 -11.68
C TRP A 65 9.19 7.07 -11.94
N THR A 66 8.40 6.99 -13.01
CA THR A 66 7.24 7.86 -13.25
C THR A 66 5.98 7.07 -12.96
N LEU A 67 5.22 7.53 -11.99
CA LEU A 67 4.03 6.88 -11.46
C LEU A 67 2.78 7.67 -11.87
N THR A 68 1.80 6.99 -12.44
CA THR A 68 0.45 7.50 -12.68
C THR A 68 -0.57 6.59 -11.99
N SER A 69 -1.57 7.16 -11.32
CA SER A 69 -2.57 6.39 -10.58
C SER A 69 -3.85 7.17 -10.33
N SER A 70 -4.93 6.42 -10.11
CA SER A 70 -6.25 6.90 -9.76
C SER A 70 -6.95 5.91 -8.84
N CYS A 71 -7.82 6.41 -7.96
CA CYS A 71 -8.51 5.60 -6.97
C CYS A 71 -10.01 5.62 -7.20
N THR A 72 -10.63 4.44 -7.29
CA THR A 72 -12.09 4.30 -7.40
C THR A 72 -12.74 4.27 -6.02
N THR A 73 -12.04 3.73 -5.03
CA THR A 73 -12.43 3.73 -3.62
C THR A 73 -11.22 4.07 -2.75
N ALA A 74 -11.43 4.23 -1.43
CA ALA A 74 -10.32 4.40 -0.50
C ALA A 74 -9.49 3.11 -0.29
N GLN A 75 -9.86 2.00 -0.93
CA GLN A 75 -9.19 0.71 -0.84
C GLN A 75 -8.61 0.28 -2.18
N ASP A 76 -9.25 0.69 -3.28
CA ASP A 76 -8.93 0.28 -4.63
C ASP A 76 -8.37 1.45 -5.43
N CYS A 77 -7.09 1.34 -5.77
CA CYS A 77 -6.42 2.23 -6.71
C CYS A 77 -5.70 1.42 -7.77
N THR A 78 -5.64 1.98 -8.98
CA THR A 78 -4.92 1.41 -10.12
C THR A 78 -4.08 2.48 -10.79
N GLY A 79 -3.07 2.05 -11.51
CA GLY A 79 -2.10 2.94 -12.13
C GLY A 79 -1.07 2.21 -12.96
N HIS A 80 -0.02 2.93 -13.31
CA HIS A 80 1.10 2.42 -14.08
C HIS A 80 2.41 3.01 -13.57
N VAL A 81 3.48 2.20 -13.66
CA VAL A 81 4.85 2.61 -13.40
C VAL A 81 5.63 2.55 -14.69
N THR A 82 6.41 3.59 -14.97
CA THR A 82 7.44 3.57 -16.01
C THR A 82 8.79 3.80 -15.36
N SER A 83 9.73 2.87 -15.55
CA SER A 83 11.09 2.96 -15.01
C SER A 83 12.05 3.48 -16.08
N ASP A 84 13.04 4.28 -15.68
CA ASP A 84 14.17 4.67 -16.52
C ASP A 84 15.07 3.49 -16.93
N GLN A 85 14.89 2.32 -16.33
CA GLN A 85 15.52 1.05 -16.73
C GLN A 85 14.85 0.38 -17.94
N GLY A 86 13.85 1.02 -18.56
CA GLY A 86 13.26 0.56 -19.82
C GLY A 86 12.10 -0.43 -19.68
N TRP A 87 11.56 -0.62 -18.46
CA TRP A 87 10.37 -1.43 -18.22
C TRP A 87 9.19 -0.59 -17.74
N SER A 88 7.99 -1.13 -17.90
CA SER A 88 6.77 -0.54 -17.35
C SER A 88 5.85 -1.65 -16.85
N ALA A 89 5.07 -1.36 -15.80
CA ALA A 89 4.16 -2.34 -15.22
C ALA A 89 2.94 -1.72 -14.54
N PRO A 90 1.85 -2.48 -14.42
CA PRO A 90 0.69 -2.06 -13.64
C PRO A 90 1.07 -1.78 -12.18
N LEU A 91 0.50 -0.71 -11.65
CA LEU A 91 0.51 -0.36 -10.24
C LEU A 91 -0.90 -0.57 -9.69
N TYR A 92 -1.03 -1.18 -8.52
CA TYR A 92 -2.34 -1.37 -7.89
C TYR A 92 -2.27 -1.40 -6.36
N MET A 93 -3.40 -1.11 -5.73
CA MET A 93 -3.64 -1.20 -4.29
C MET A 93 -5.07 -1.68 -4.10
N HIS A 94 -5.29 -2.66 -3.22
CA HIS A 94 -6.61 -3.28 -2.97
C HIS A 94 -7.01 -3.33 -1.48
N ASP A 95 -6.16 -2.82 -0.59
CA ASP A 95 -6.32 -2.89 0.86
C ASP A 95 -6.24 -1.51 1.54
N GLY A 96 -6.21 -0.43 0.76
CA GLY A 96 -6.11 0.94 1.28
C GLY A 96 -4.71 1.39 1.71
N VAL A 97 -3.70 0.53 1.68
CA VAL A 97 -2.38 0.83 2.25
C VAL A 97 -1.22 0.41 1.35
N MET A 98 -1.25 -0.83 0.86
CA MET A 98 -0.13 -1.45 0.18
C MET A 98 -0.22 -1.31 -1.34
N TRP A 99 0.66 -0.50 -1.89
CA TRP A 99 0.91 -0.46 -3.32
C TRP A 99 1.73 -1.65 -3.77
N THR A 100 1.37 -2.23 -4.90
CA THR A 100 2.09 -3.33 -5.53
C THR A 100 2.38 -3.03 -6.99
N VAL A 101 3.60 -3.36 -7.41
CA VAL A 101 4.05 -3.33 -8.80
C VAL A 101 4.65 -4.69 -9.11
N LYS A 102 4.23 -5.31 -10.20
CA LYS A 102 4.68 -6.65 -10.58
C LYS A 102 5.05 -6.68 -12.05
N HIS A 103 6.25 -7.16 -12.34
CA HIS A 103 6.74 -7.30 -13.71
C HIS A 103 7.66 -8.51 -13.86
N GLU A 104 7.90 -8.91 -15.11
CA GLU A 104 8.80 -10.01 -15.45
C GLU A 104 10.19 -9.46 -15.74
N VAL A 105 11.21 -10.17 -15.26
CA VAL A 105 12.63 -9.88 -15.51
C VAL A 105 13.20 -11.01 -16.37
N PRO A 106 13.33 -10.81 -17.70
CA PRO A 106 13.88 -11.82 -18.58
C PRO A 106 15.31 -12.19 -18.20
N ASN A 107 15.65 -13.47 -18.32
CA ASN A 107 17.00 -13.99 -18.07
C ASN A 107 17.57 -13.63 -16.68
N TRP A 108 16.72 -13.64 -15.65
CA TRP A 108 17.10 -13.25 -14.30
C TRP A 108 17.86 -14.36 -13.56
N GLU A 109 17.32 -15.58 -13.59
CA GLU A 109 17.97 -16.73 -12.96
C GLU A 109 18.85 -17.43 -13.98
N THR A 110 20.16 -17.17 -13.93
CA THR A 110 21.15 -17.82 -14.80
C THR A 110 21.76 -19.03 -14.10
N CYS A 111 21.68 -20.18 -14.74
CA CYS A 111 22.16 -21.45 -14.24
C CYS A 111 23.65 -21.68 -14.60
N PRO A 112 24.35 -22.58 -13.89
CA PRO A 112 25.76 -22.89 -14.18
C PRO A 112 26.01 -23.44 -15.59
N ASP A 113 25.00 -24.02 -16.23
CA ASP A 113 25.06 -24.52 -17.61
C ASP A 113 24.87 -23.40 -18.67
N GLY A 114 24.67 -22.16 -18.23
CA GLY A 114 24.44 -21.00 -19.09
C GLY A 114 22.99 -20.77 -19.51
N THR A 115 22.06 -21.67 -19.16
CA THR A 115 20.63 -21.43 -19.38
C THR A 115 20.14 -20.31 -18.47
N SER A 116 19.09 -19.59 -18.88
CA SER A 116 18.52 -18.50 -18.08
C SER A 116 17.00 -18.56 -18.08
N PHE A 117 16.41 -18.25 -16.93
CA PHE A 117 14.97 -18.30 -16.72
C PHE A 117 14.45 -16.91 -16.31
N THR A 118 13.23 -16.60 -16.76
CA THR A 118 12.54 -15.35 -16.39
C THR A 118 12.16 -15.38 -14.92
N GLY A 119 12.56 -14.34 -14.19
CA GLY A 119 12.12 -14.09 -12.82
C GLY A 119 10.88 -13.21 -12.79
N VAL A 120 10.14 -13.26 -11.70
CA VAL A 120 8.99 -12.37 -11.45
C VAL A 120 9.35 -11.45 -10.29
N GLN A 121 9.50 -10.16 -10.58
CA GLN A 121 9.84 -9.14 -9.59
C GLN A 121 8.57 -8.42 -9.13
N THR A 122 8.38 -8.38 -7.81
CA THR A 122 7.24 -7.74 -7.15
C THR A 122 7.74 -6.75 -6.11
N PHE A 123 7.38 -5.49 -6.29
CA PHE A 123 7.59 -4.43 -5.32
C PHE A 123 6.30 -4.23 -4.54
N THR A 124 6.39 -4.21 -3.20
CA THR A 124 5.26 -3.86 -2.33
C THR A 124 5.68 -2.78 -1.37
N PHE A 125 4.99 -1.64 -1.34
CA PHE A 125 5.36 -0.47 -0.53
C PHE A 125 4.15 0.32 -0.01
N TYR A 126 4.32 0.97 1.14
CA TYR A 126 3.30 1.79 1.80
C TYR A 126 3.85 3.17 2.13
N PRO A 127 3.00 4.21 2.25
CA PRO A 127 3.47 5.54 2.61
C PRO A 127 3.93 5.55 4.07
N ALA A 128 5.21 5.79 4.28
CA ALA A 128 5.87 5.65 5.58
C ALA A 128 6.15 7.03 6.21
N GLY A 129 5.80 7.19 7.48
CA GLY A 129 6.18 8.33 8.29
C GLY A 129 7.64 8.26 8.78
N PRO A 130 8.12 9.29 9.49
CA PRO A 130 9.49 9.34 10.02
C PRO A 130 9.83 8.19 10.98
N ASP A 131 8.83 7.62 11.64
CA ASP A 131 8.94 6.48 12.56
C ASP A 131 8.74 5.12 11.88
N GLY A 132 8.56 5.10 10.55
CA GLY A 132 8.28 3.89 9.77
C GLY A 132 6.83 3.40 9.86
N THR A 133 5.94 4.14 10.52
CA THR A 133 4.50 3.80 10.54
C THR A 133 3.80 4.24 9.26
N VAL A 134 2.60 3.72 9.01
CA VAL A 134 1.79 4.15 7.86
C VAL A 134 1.33 5.59 8.07
N GLN A 135 1.73 6.49 7.18
CA GLN A 135 1.35 7.90 7.20
C GLN A 135 0.83 8.33 5.82
N ALA A 136 -0.49 8.49 5.70
CA ALA A 136 -1.11 8.96 4.45
C ALA A 136 -0.54 10.31 4.00
N GLY A 137 -0.32 10.46 2.69
CA GLY A 137 0.28 11.67 2.11
C GLY A 137 1.79 11.81 2.30
N SER A 138 2.48 10.81 2.87
CA SER A 138 3.94 10.82 2.96
C SER A 138 4.58 10.87 1.56
N SER A 139 5.69 11.61 1.45
CA SER A 139 6.54 11.63 0.26
C SER A 139 7.49 10.42 0.18
N THR A 140 7.57 9.63 1.25
CA THR A 140 8.47 8.50 1.40
C THR A 140 7.64 7.23 1.56
N TYR A 141 8.04 6.18 0.87
CA TYR A 141 7.42 4.87 0.98
C TYR A 141 8.46 3.83 1.36
N ALA A 142 8.07 2.93 2.25
CA ALA A 142 8.88 1.82 2.68
C ALA A 142 8.24 0.52 2.18
N GLY A 143 9.07 -0.48 1.90
CA GLY A 143 8.57 -1.71 1.30
C GLY A 143 9.63 -2.79 1.14
N LYS A 144 9.33 -3.71 0.24
CA LYS A 144 10.23 -4.76 -0.21
C LYS A 144 10.19 -4.90 -1.73
N ASP A 145 11.33 -5.29 -2.27
CA ASP A 145 11.52 -5.77 -3.63
C ASP A 145 11.78 -7.28 -3.53
N GLN A 146 10.97 -8.09 -4.19
CA GLN A 146 11.11 -9.53 -4.16
C GLN A 146 11.07 -10.09 -5.58
N THR A 147 12.13 -10.79 -5.98
CA THR A 147 12.17 -11.53 -7.24
C THR A 147 12.15 -13.03 -6.99
N VAL A 148 11.29 -13.73 -7.73
CA VAL A 148 11.08 -15.18 -7.61
C VAL A 148 11.32 -15.84 -8.96
N GLY A 149 12.23 -16.81 -8.98
CA GLY A 149 12.48 -17.70 -10.12
C GLY A 149 11.54 -18.91 -10.16
N PRO A 150 11.40 -19.58 -11.31
CA PRO A 150 10.52 -20.74 -11.45
C PRO A 150 11.04 -21.95 -10.65
N SER A 151 10.12 -22.79 -10.15
CA SER A 151 10.53 -24.03 -9.47
C SER A 151 11.17 -24.99 -10.45
N GLY A 152 12.25 -25.65 -10.07
CA GLY A 152 12.93 -26.60 -10.95
C GLY A 152 13.93 -25.94 -11.90
N ALA A 153 14.06 -24.61 -11.87
CA ALA A 153 15.15 -23.92 -12.54
C ALA A 153 16.50 -24.47 -12.09
N CYS A 154 17.47 -24.50 -13.01
CA CYS A 154 18.82 -25.02 -12.77
C CYS A 154 18.88 -26.47 -12.25
N GLY A 155 17.83 -27.27 -12.47
CA GLY A 155 17.74 -28.64 -11.96
C GLY A 155 17.53 -28.72 -10.44
N VAL A 156 17.19 -27.61 -9.78
CA VAL A 156 16.93 -27.54 -8.35
C VAL A 156 15.43 -27.44 -8.11
N ASN A 157 14.85 -28.41 -7.41
CA ASN A 157 13.43 -28.38 -7.03
C ASN A 157 13.16 -27.44 -5.84
N LYS A 158 13.47 -26.16 -6.03
CA LYS A 158 13.25 -25.06 -5.08
C LYS A 158 13.17 -23.76 -5.86
N TRP A 159 12.32 -22.83 -5.44
CA TRP A 159 12.35 -21.47 -5.97
C TRP A 159 13.63 -20.75 -5.54
N LEU A 160 14.26 -20.02 -6.45
CA LEU A 160 15.19 -18.95 -6.09
C LEU A 160 14.37 -17.72 -5.70
N VAL A 161 14.45 -17.30 -4.45
CA VAL A 161 13.80 -16.07 -3.96
C VAL A 161 14.87 -15.11 -3.49
N VAL A 162 14.96 -13.95 -4.12
CA VAL A 162 15.78 -12.81 -3.66
C VAL A 162 14.84 -11.73 -3.15
N MET A 163 15.06 -11.26 -1.93
CA MET A 163 14.28 -10.20 -1.30
C MET A 163 15.22 -9.10 -0.81
N MET A 164 14.92 -7.85 -1.14
CA MET A 164 15.61 -6.65 -0.67
C MET A 164 14.64 -5.71 0.03
N PRO A 165 15.05 -4.99 1.09
CA PRO A 165 14.32 -3.80 1.53
C PRO A 165 14.21 -2.79 0.39
N PHE A 166 13.06 -2.15 0.28
CA PHE A 166 12.77 -1.19 -0.78
C PHE A 166 12.35 0.14 -0.19
N ARG A 167 12.81 1.21 -0.82
CA ARG A 167 12.44 2.58 -0.50
C ARG A 167 12.11 3.34 -1.77
N LEU A 168 11.05 4.13 -1.72
CA LEU A 168 10.63 4.99 -2.80
C LEU A 168 10.46 6.42 -2.26
N ASP A 169 11.22 7.37 -2.78
CA ASP A 169 11.18 8.77 -2.36
C ASP A 169 10.70 9.65 -3.52
N LYS A 170 9.75 10.55 -3.26
CA LYS A 170 9.28 11.51 -4.26
C LYS A 170 10.39 12.53 -4.59
N ILE A 171 10.55 12.87 -5.87
CA ILE A 171 11.51 13.86 -6.39
C ILE A 171 10.83 15.20 -6.61
#